data_AF-A0A8S2EZ04-F1
#
_entry.id   AF-A0A8S2EZ04-F1
#
_cell.length_a   1.000
_cell.length_b   1.000
_cell.length_c   1.000
_cell.angle_alpha   90.00
_cell.angle_beta   90.00
_cell.angle_gamma   90.00
#
_symmetry.space_group_name_H-M   'P 1'
#
loop_
_entity.id
_entity.type
_entity.pdbx_description
1 polymer ?
#
loop_
_entity_poly.entity_id
_entity_poly.type
_entity_poly.pdbx_seq_one_letter_code
_entity_poly.pdbx_strand_id
1 'polypeptide(L)'
;MSTPKEEDLEEYYETLNLGKLAVGNRLLPVTPYLPSNKLTYCSKCYILGHTALNCNSHHPKCRVCLGEFTNNHRNECEGQFKCAQCGGNHFSLDGNCPMVQKYRQELNKEVKQAIRNSDLNYNTHLEQIKQIKKSNEYQYDVNAFPPLIKMDRNIENRWNTQKTDSNNITSKNEVADVLKEINKNLEMMNKKLDIQKRTIGRNEGNIRLNKLVTSELLTTMANLVGDVVLPLLKLVTKDEAVMIKKTEGYAKRFISMEENLRLNYKLDIDTVTDETNYINSPSLSETVKVNPNPVTTSSVMVVDDEIETAEKTNT
;
A
#
# COMPACT_ATOMS: atom_id res chain seq x y z
N MET A 1 -20.22 5.63 -5.83
CA MET A 1 -21.37 5.92 -4.97
C MET A 1 -21.89 7.26 -5.41
N SER A 2 -23.11 7.29 -5.93
CA SER A 2 -23.88 8.53 -6.09
C SER A 2 -23.93 9.23 -4.74
N THR A 3 -23.80 10.54 -4.72
CA THR A 3 -24.17 11.32 -3.52
C THR A 3 -25.63 10.98 -3.22
N PRO A 4 -25.98 10.66 -1.96
CA PRO A 4 -27.37 10.47 -1.57
C PRO A 4 -28.15 11.70 -2.02
N LYS A 5 -29.35 11.49 -2.57
CA LYS A 5 -30.25 12.61 -2.81
C LYS A 5 -30.63 13.20 -1.45
N GLU A 6 -30.95 14.48 -1.41
CA GLU A 6 -31.33 15.18 -0.18
C GLU A 6 -32.52 14.49 0.53
N GLU A 7 -33.44 13.93 -0.27
CA GLU A 7 -34.56 13.08 0.15
C GLU A 7 -34.11 11.82 0.92
N ASP A 8 -32.97 11.22 0.58
CA ASP A 8 -32.47 9.99 1.24
C ASP A 8 -31.93 10.27 2.65
N LEU A 9 -31.53 11.51 2.94
CA LEU A 9 -31.00 11.92 4.24
C LEU A 9 -32.14 12.15 5.25
N GLU A 10 -33.24 12.75 4.81
CA GLU A 10 -34.41 13.01 5.65
C GLU A 10 -35.05 11.70 6.12
N GLU A 11 -35.31 10.77 5.19
CA GLU A 11 -35.84 9.43 5.49
C GLU A 11 -34.93 8.66 6.48
N TYR A 12 -33.61 8.80 6.34
CA TYR A 12 -32.65 8.21 7.26
C TYR A 12 -32.80 8.74 8.71
N TYR A 13 -32.90 10.06 8.89
CA TYR A 13 -33.02 10.65 10.23
C TYR A 13 -34.38 10.40 10.87
N GLU A 14 -35.46 10.40 10.10
CA GLU A 14 -36.79 10.02 10.59
C GLU A 14 -36.80 8.58 11.11
N THR A 15 -36.23 7.66 10.35
CA THR A 15 -36.11 6.25 10.74
C THR A 15 -35.28 6.08 12.02
N LEU A 16 -34.22 6.89 12.19
CA LEU A 16 -33.43 6.88 13.42
C LEU A 16 -34.21 7.40 14.63
N ASN A 17 -35.00 8.45 14.46
CA ASN A 17 -35.82 9.02 15.54
C ASN A 17 -36.93 8.05 15.98
N LEU A 18 -37.48 7.27 15.06
CA LEU A 18 -38.44 6.20 15.37
C LEU A 18 -37.79 5.07 16.21
N GLY A 19 -36.48 4.86 16.08
CA GLY A 19 -35.69 3.89 16.86
C GLY A 19 -36.01 2.42 16.58
N LYS A 20 -37.02 2.13 15.73
CA LYS A 20 -37.42 0.79 15.30
C LYS A 20 -37.85 0.82 13.84
N LEU A 21 -37.49 -0.22 13.08
CA LEU A 21 -37.85 -0.41 11.68
C LEU A 21 -38.68 -1.69 11.55
N ALA A 22 -39.83 -1.59 10.89
CA ALA A 22 -40.66 -2.75 10.58
C ALA A 22 -40.14 -3.42 9.30
N VAL A 23 -39.73 -4.69 9.41
CA VAL A 23 -39.36 -5.52 8.26
C VAL A 23 -40.21 -6.78 8.30
N GLY A 24 -41.20 -6.87 7.42
CA GLY A 24 -42.23 -7.91 7.47
C GLY A 24 -43.05 -7.81 8.75
N ASN A 25 -43.06 -8.88 9.56
CA ASN A 25 -43.78 -8.96 10.84
C ASN A 25 -42.89 -8.79 12.07
N ARG A 26 -41.68 -8.23 11.91
CA ARG A 26 -40.73 -7.99 13.01
C ARG A 26 -40.38 -6.51 13.12
N LEU A 27 -40.32 -6.01 14.36
CA LEU A 27 -39.76 -4.71 14.69
C LEU A 27 -38.30 -4.89 15.08
N LEU A 28 -37.40 -4.35 14.27
CA LEU A 28 -35.95 -4.37 14.52
C LEU A 28 -35.52 -3.03 15.12
N PRO A 29 -34.69 -3.01 16.16
CA PRO A 29 -34.13 -1.74 16.66
C PRO A 29 -33.25 -1.11 15.58
N VAL A 30 -33.40 0.20 15.38
CA VAL A 30 -32.58 0.97 14.45
C VAL A 30 -31.52 1.70 15.26
N THR A 31 -30.27 1.52 14.86
CA THR A 31 -29.13 2.26 15.41
C THR A 31 -28.45 3.02 14.29
N PRO A 32 -27.94 4.24 14.53
CA PRO A 32 -27.22 5.01 13.53
C PRO A 32 -26.09 4.19 12.94
N TYR A 33 -26.01 4.16 11.60
CA TYR A 33 -24.90 3.51 10.93
C TYR A 33 -23.63 4.33 11.21
N LEU A 34 -22.83 3.81 12.12
CA LEU A 34 -21.47 4.30 12.34
C LEU A 34 -20.59 3.59 11.32
N PRO A 35 -20.10 4.28 10.26
CA PRO A 35 -19.12 3.67 9.39
C PRO A 35 -17.98 3.20 10.29
N SER A 36 -17.80 1.88 10.34
CA SER A 36 -16.85 1.28 11.26
C SER A 36 -15.47 1.62 10.74
N ASN A 37 -14.92 2.74 11.21
CA ASN A 37 -13.52 3.05 11.01
C ASN A 37 -12.74 1.81 11.40
N LYS A 38 -11.97 1.27 10.44
CA LYS A 38 -11.25 0.03 10.65
C LYS A 38 -10.32 0.25 11.83
N LEU A 39 -10.52 -0.55 12.87
CA LEU A 39 -9.67 -0.51 14.04
C LEU A 39 -8.26 -0.94 13.62
N THR A 40 -7.29 -0.06 13.83
CA THR A 40 -5.89 -0.44 13.72
C THR A 40 -5.53 -1.27 14.94
N TYR A 41 -5.28 -2.55 14.73
CA TYR A 41 -4.84 -3.48 15.77
C TYR A 41 -3.68 -4.33 15.28
N CYS A 42 -2.85 -4.75 16.23
CA CYS A 42 -1.69 -5.56 15.92
C CYS A 42 -2.09 -7.04 15.85
N SER A 43 -1.81 -7.73 14.74
CA SER A 43 -2.09 -9.17 14.63
C SER A 43 -1.14 -10.05 15.45
N LYS A 44 -0.02 -9.50 15.97
CA LYS A 44 0.91 -10.22 16.86
C LYS A 44 0.45 -10.18 18.32
N CYS A 45 0.12 -9.01 18.86
CA CYS A 45 -0.21 -8.86 20.28
C CYS A 45 -1.69 -8.54 20.57
N TYR A 46 -2.49 -8.28 19.53
CA TYR A 46 -3.91 -7.90 19.58
C TYR A 46 -4.21 -6.62 20.35
N ILE A 47 -3.21 -5.77 20.60
CA ILE A 47 -3.38 -4.43 21.20
C ILE A 47 -3.78 -3.43 20.10
N LEU A 48 -4.62 -2.45 20.44
CA LEU A 48 -5.03 -1.37 19.53
C LEU A 48 -3.91 -0.34 19.31
N GLY A 49 -3.96 0.38 18.19
CA GLY A 49 -3.11 1.56 17.93
C GLY A 49 -1.80 1.31 17.17
N HIS A 50 -1.46 0.07 16.84
CA HIS A 50 -0.30 -0.23 15.99
C HIS A 50 -0.52 -1.47 15.11
N THR A 51 0.28 -1.61 14.07
CA THR A 51 0.27 -2.77 13.17
C THR A 51 1.35 -3.78 13.58
N ALA A 52 1.32 -5.00 13.00
CA ALA A 52 2.30 -6.04 13.31
C ALA A 52 3.76 -5.68 12.97
N LEU A 53 3.95 -4.72 12.05
CA LEU A 53 5.27 -4.20 11.66
C LEU A 53 5.89 -3.35 12.78
N ASN A 54 5.06 -2.57 13.47
CA ASN A 54 5.49 -1.64 14.53
C ASN A 54 5.29 -2.25 15.93
N CYS A 55 5.27 -3.57 16.03
CA CYS A 55 5.01 -4.26 17.29
C CYS A 55 6.33 -4.59 18.00
N ASN A 56 6.44 -4.15 19.26
CA ASN A 56 7.58 -4.45 20.12
C ASN A 56 7.55 -5.86 20.73
N SER A 57 6.49 -6.65 20.50
CA SER A 57 6.42 -8.02 21.00
C SER A 57 7.29 -8.93 20.15
N HIS A 58 8.25 -9.60 20.79
CA HIS A 58 9.15 -10.56 20.14
C HIS A 58 8.41 -11.78 19.60
N HIS A 59 7.39 -12.26 20.31
CA HIS A 59 6.60 -13.43 19.93
C HIS A 59 5.13 -13.07 19.69
N PRO A 60 4.46 -13.70 18.72
CA PRO A 60 3.02 -13.58 18.56
C PRO A 60 2.31 -14.17 19.78
N LYS A 61 1.19 -13.58 20.17
CA LYS A 61 0.34 -14.04 21.26
C LYS A 61 -0.84 -14.82 20.71
N CYS A 62 -1.43 -15.68 21.52
CA CYS A 62 -2.67 -16.36 21.21
C CYS A 62 -3.86 -15.39 21.28
N ARG A 63 -4.76 -15.43 20.28
CA ARG A 63 -5.96 -14.58 20.25
C ARG A 63 -6.94 -14.83 21.40
N VAL A 64 -6.94 -16.06 21.94
CA VAL A 64 -7.88 -16.50 22.99
C VAL A 64 -7.35 -16.12 24.36
N CYS A 65 -6.17 -16.63 24.74
CA CYS A 65 -5.66 -16.53 26.10
C CYS A 65 -4.56 -15.46 26.29
N LEU A 66 -4.06 -14.86 25.20
CA LEU A 66 -2.91 -13.94 25.17
C LEU A 66 -1.57 -14.52 25.63
N GLY A 67 -1.48 -15.85 25.81
CA GLY A 67 -0.20 -16.54 26.01
C GLY A 67 0.68 -16.51 24.77
N GLU A 68 1.96 -16.86 24.90
CA GLU A 68 2.87 -16.94 23.76
C GLU A 68 2.43 -18.04 22.77
N PHE A 69 2.35 -17.68 21.50
CA PHE A 69 1.91 -18.58 20.45
C PHE A 69 3.09 -19.45 19.98
N THR A 70 3.27 -20.59 20.64
CA THR A 70 4.25 -21.63 20.25
C THR A 70 3.58 -22.72 19.40
N ASN A 71 4.38 -23.60 18.77
CA ASN A 71 3.87 -24.67 17.90
C ASN A 71 2.84 -25.59 18.60
N ASN A 72 2.95 -25.78 19.91
CA ASN A 72 2.02 -26.58 20.71
C ASN A 72 0.66 -25.90 20.89
N HIS A 73 0.61 -24.57 20.80
CA HIS A 73 -0.61 -23.75 20.96
C HIS A 73 -1.45 -23.65 19.68
N ARG A 74 -0.98 -24.26 18.59
CA ARG A 74 -1.62 -24.21 17.26
C ARG A 74 -2.88 -25.07 17.16
N ASN A 75 -2.93 -26.18 17.89
CA ASN A 75 -3.95 -27.20 17.69
C ASN A 75 -5.10 -27.08 18.69
N GLU A 76 -4.82 -26.85 19.98
CA GLU A 76 -5.83 -26.66 21.02
C GLU A 76 -5.37 -25.59 22.01
N CYS A 77 -6.10 -24.48 22.08
CA CYS A 77 -5.91 -23.48 23.13
C CYS A 77 -6.89 -23.76 24.26
N GLU A 78 -6.40 -24.33 25.36
CA GLU A 78 -7.20 -24.59 26.57
C GLU A 78 -7.37 -23.36 27.47
N GLY A 79 -6.81 -22.22 27.07
CA GLY A 79 -6.85 -21.01 27.86
C GLY A 79 -8.22 -20.32 27.84
N GLN A 80 -8.56 -19.66 28.95
CA GLN A 80 -9.76 -18.82 29.04
C GLN A 80 -9.63 -17.59 28.13
N PHE A 81 -10.76 -17.06 27.66
CA PHE A 81 -10.76 -15.83 26.88
C PHE A 81 -10.17 -14.69 27.71
N LYS A 82 -9.27 -13.93 27.10
CA LYS A 82 -8.64 -12.79 27.74
C LYS A 82 -8.49 -11.64 26.74
N CYS A 83 -9.04 -10.50 27.09
CA CYS A 83 -8.97 -9.30 26.27
C CYS A 83 -7.62 -8.60 26.42
N ALA A 84 -6.94 -8.30 25.32
CA ALA A 84 -5.66 -7.57 25.33
C ALA A 84 -5.78 -6.12 25.80
N GLN A 85 -6.98 -5.52 25.74
CA GLN A 85 -7.20 -4.12 26.13
C GLN A 85 -7.56 -3.98 27.61
N CYS A 86 -8.52 -4.76 28.10
CA CYS A 86 -9.08 -4.62 29.45
C CYS A 86 -8.80 -5.81 30.38
N GLY A 87 -8.25 -6.91 29.86
CA GLY A 87 -8.02 -8.14 30.63
C GLY A 87 -9.27 -8.98 30.93
N GLY A 88 -10.45 -8.57 30.46
CA GLY A 88 -11.73 -9.27 30.70
C GLY A 88 -11.88 -10.59 29.94
N ASN A 89 -12.91 -11.37 30.31
CA ASN A 89 -13.21 -12.70 29.76
C ASN A 89 -13.99 -12.62 28.43
N HIS A 90 -13.38 -12.01 27.41
CA HIS A 90 -13.90 -11.91 26.05
C HIS A 90 -12.77 -11.68 25.05
N PHE A 91 -13.06 -11.71 23.75
CA PHE A 91 -12.05 -11.45 22.72
C PHE A 91 -11.53 -10.01 22.75
N SER A 92 -10.26 -9.82 22.36
CA SER A 92 -9.59 -8.49 22.33
C SER A 92 -10.27 -7.43 21.46
N LEU A 93 -11.05 -7.85 20.46
CA LEU A 93 -11.73 -6.98 19.49
C LEU A 93 -13.26 -7.00 19.64
N ASP A 94 -13.75 -7.52 20.76
CA ASP A 94 -15.19 -7.56 21.05
C ASP A 94 -15.77 -6.14 21.04
N GLY A 95 -16.92 -5.97 20.37
CA GLY A 95 -17.65 -4.70 20.33
C GLY A 95 -18.21 -4.28 21.69
N ASN A 96 -18.36 -5.21 22.62
CA ASN A 96 -18.81 -4.96 23.99
C ASN A 96 -17.68 -4.56 24.95
N CYS A 97 -16.42 -4.58 24.50
CA CYS A 97 -15.28 -4.18 25.31
C CYS A 97 -15.29 -2.65 25.54
N PRO A 98 -15.27 -2.16 26.79
CA PRO A 98 -15.32 -0.72 27.08
C PRO A 98 -14.11 0.03 26.50
N MET A 99 -12.93 -0.60 26.50
CA MET A 99 -11.71 0.01 25.94
C MET A 99 -11.77 0.10 24.40
N VAL A 100 -12.34 -0.92 23.74
CA VAL A 100 -12.52 -0.91 22.28
C VAL A 100 -13.56 0.13 21.88
N GLN A 101 -14.66 0.24 22.64
CA GLN A 101 -15.68 1.27 22.41
C GLN A 101 -15.12 2.68 22.56
N LYS A 102 -14.36 2.93 23.64
CA LYS A 102 -13.69 4.21 23.87
C LYS A 102 -12.75 4.56 22.70
N TYR A 103 -11.90 3.63 22.29
CA TYR A 103 -10.98 3.84 21.17
C TYR A 103 -11.72 4.11 19.84
N ARG A 104 -12.81 3.38 19.56
CA ARG A 104 -13.67 3.67 18.39
C ARG A 104 -14.26 5.08 18.44
N GLN A 105 -14.73 5.52 19.60
CA GLN A 105 -15.30 6.85 19.77
C GLN A 105 -14.26 7.95 19.56
N GLU A 106 -13.05 7.78 20.10
CA GLU A 106 -11.92 8.70 19.91
C GLU A 106 -11.53 8.77 18.43
N LEU A 107 -11.31 7.62 17.78
CA LEU A 107 -11.00 7.56 16.35
C LEU A 107 -12.08 8.24 15.48
N ASN A 108 -13.36 8.01 15.80
CA ASN A 108 -14.47 8.66 15.10
C ASN A 108 -14.48 10.18 15.31
N LYS A 109 -14.10 10.67 16.50
CA LYS A 109 -14.00 12.10 16.77
C LYS A 109 -12.84 12.73 15.99
N GLU A 110 -11.68 12.10 15.99
CA GLU A 110 -10.49 12.55 15.25
C GLU A 110 -10.75 12.59 13.75
N VAL A 111 -11.34 11.53 13.18
CA VAL A 111 -11.71 11.50 11.75
C VAL A 111 -12.70 12.60 11.42
N LYS A 112 -13.75 12.80 12.24
CA LYS A 112 -14.70 13.92 12.04
C LYS A 112 -14.02 15.29 12.13
N GLN A 113 -13.03 15.45 13.01
CA GLN A 113 -12.28 16.69 13.14
C GLN A 113 -11.37 16.92 11.93
N ALA A 114 -10.62 15.91 11.49
CA ALA A 114 -9.77 15.99 10.31
C ALA A 114 -10.57 16.25 9.02
N ILE A 115 -11.78 15.71 8.90
CA ILE A 115 -12.71 16.05 7.79
C ILE A 115 -13.11 17.52 7.86
N ARG A 116 -13.49 18.03 9.05
CA ARG A 116 -13.84 19.45 9.24
C ARG A 116 -12.68 20.40 8.94
N ASN A 117 -11.47 20.00 9.31
CA ASN A 117 -10.25 20.76 9.07
C ASN A 117 -9.78 20.68 7.60
N SER A 118 -10.43 19.87 6.75
CA SER A 118 -10.00 19.56 5.38
C SER A 118 -8.62 18.86 5.28
N ASP A 119 -8.11 18.33 6.39
CA ASP A 119 -6.87 17.52 6.44
C ASP A 119 -7.07 16.16 5.75
N LEU A 120 -8.30 15.65 5.76
CA LEU A 120 -8.72 14.45 5.04
C LEU A 120 -9.65 14.84 3.89
N ASN A 121 -9.09 15.03 2.70
CA ASN A 121 -9.89 15.26 1.50
C ASN A 121 -10.47 13.94 0.98
N TYR A 122 -11.62 13.53 1.49
CA TYR A 122 -12.35 12.34 1.02
C TYR A 122 -12.77 12.48 -0.47
N ASN A 123 -12.94 13.72 -0.94
CA ASN A 123 -13.36 14.01 -2.31
C ASN A 123 -12.26 13.76 -3.34
N THR A 124 -10.97 13.96 -3.04
CA THR A 124 -9.91 13.72 -4.04
C THR A 124 -9.79 12.25 -4.42
N HIS A 125 -9.94 11.31 -3.49
CA HIS A 125 -9.89 9.88 -3.83
C HIS A 125 -11.16 9.43 -4.57
N LEU A 126 -12.33 10.00 -4.26
CA LEU A 126 -13.56 9.75 -5.03
C LEU A 126 -13.53 10.40 -6.41
N GLU A 127 -12.95 11.58 -6.54
CA GLU A 127 -12.75 12.27 -7.82
C GLU A 127 -11.71 11.55 -8.67
N GLN A 128 -10.62 11.06 -8.10
CA GLN A 128 -9.68 10.18 -8.80
C GLN A 128 -10.38 8.89 -9.26
N ILE A 129 -11.22 8.26 -8.42
CA ILE A 129 -12.03 7.10 -8.84
C ILE A 129 -13.04 7.48 -9.94
N LYS A 130 -13.68 8.66 -9.87
CA LYS A 130 -14.58 9.16 -10.93
C LYS A 130 -13.81 9.43 -12.22
N GLN A 131 -12.60 9.99 -12.15
CA GLN A 131 -11.74 10.22 -13.31
C GLN A 131 -11.28 8.90 -13.93
N ILE A 132 -10.90 7.91 -13.13
CA ILE A 132 -10.58 6.54 -13.59
C ILE A 132 -11.80 5.90 -14.29
N LYS A 133 -13.02 6.16 -13.80
CA LYS A 133 -14.27 5.71 -14.46
C LYS A 133 -14.61 6.48 -15.72
N LYS A 134 -14.17 7.73 -15.85
CA LYS A 134 -14.39 8.57 -17.04
C LYS A 134 -13.36 8.29 -18.13
N SER A 135 -12.13 7.91 -17.76
CA SER A 135 -11.07 7.51 -18.70
C SER A 135 -11.16 6.02 -19.08
N ASN A 136 -11.82 5.21 -18.26
CA ASN A 136 -12.18 3.83 -18.55
C ASN A 136 -13.71 3.70 -18.52
N GLU A 137 -14.40 4.45 -19.37
CA GLU A 137 -15.73 4.02 -19.80
C GLU A 137 -15.48 2.73 -20.57
N TYR A 138 -15.48 1.62 -19.84
CA TYR A 138 -15.30 0.29 -20.36
C TYR A 138 -16.41 0.11 -21.38
N GLN A 139 -16.10 0.31 -22.67
CA GLN A 139 -17.00 -0.07 -23.74
C GLN A 139 -17.15 -1.57 -23.60
N TYR A 140 -18.30 -1.96 -23.06
CA TYR A 140 -18.74 -3.33 -23.01
C TYR A 140 -18.99 -3.74 -24.46
N ASP A 141 -17.94 -4.22 -25.13
CA ASP A 141 -18.10 -4.90 -26.39
C ASP A 141 -18.83 -6.20 -26.09
N VAL A 142 -20.12 -6.22 -26.45
CA VAL A 142 -21.03 -7.35 -26.29
C VAL A 142 -20.47 -8.60 -26.98
N ASN A 143 -19.56 -8.43 -27.94
CA ASN A 143 -18.86 -9.49 -28.65
C ASN A 143 -17.47 -9.81 -28.10
N ALA A 144 -16.87 -8.94 -27.28
CA ALA A 144 -15.61 -9.20 -26.56
C ALA A 144 -15.81 -10.01 -25.29
N PHE A 145 -17.05 -10.11 -24.80
CA PHE A 145 -17.38 -11.15 -23.85
C PHE A 145 -17.22 -12.48 -24.61
N PRO A 146 -16.21 -13.32 -24.29
CA PRO A 146 -16.10 -14.62 -24.94
C PRO A 146 -17.46 -15.28 -24.76
N PRO A 147 -18.10 -15.79 -25.84
CA PRO A 147 -19.42 -16.37 -25.75
C PRO A 147 -19.37 -17.29 -24.56
N LEU A 148 -20.24 -17.04 -23.56
CA LEU A 148 -20.30 -17.84 -22.35
C LEU A 148 -20.18 -19.25 -22.83
N ILE A 149 -19.03 -19.90 -22.54
CA ILE A 149 -18.79 -21.27 -22.97
C ILE A 149 -19.98 -21.94 -22.34
N LYS A 150 -20.99 -22.29 -23.16
CA LYS A 150 -22.21 -22.93 -22.68
C LYS A 150 -21.62 -24.13 -22.01
N MET A 151 -21.60 -24.08 -20.69
CA MET A 151 -20.83 -25.01 -19.89
C MET A 151 -21.41 -26.33 -20.35
N ASP A 152 -20.60 -27.06 -21.11
CA ASP A 152 -21.10 -28.21 -21.82
C ASP A 152 -21.78 -29.03 -20.73
N ARG A 153 -23.05 -29.45 -20.89
CA ARG A 153 -23.73 -30.14 -19.78
C ARG A 153 -22.93 -31.39 -19.33
N ASN A 154 -21.97 -31.80 -20.15
CA ASN A 154 -20.91 -32.76 -19.84
C ASN A 154 -19.84 -32.31 -18.82
N ILE A 155 -19.61 -31.02 -18.54
CA ILE A 155 -18.67 -30.56 -17.49
C ILE A 155 -19.27 -30.79 -16.10
N GLU A 156 -20.58 -30.55 -15.95
CA GLU A 156 -21.31 -30.84 -14.71
C GLU A 156 -21.39 -32.35 -14.46
N ASN A 157 -21.49 -33.14 -15.54
CA ASN A 157 -21.33 -34.59 -15.46
C ASN A 157 -19.87 -35.01 -15.18
N ARG A 158 -18.83 -34.37 -15.75
CA ARG A 158 -17.40 -34.72 -15.56
C ARG A 158 -16.93 -34.61 -14.11
N TRP A 159 -17.36 -33.59 -13.38
CA TRP A 159 -17.04 -33.46 -11.95
C TRP A 159 -17.73 -34.53 -11.10
N ASN A 160 -18.90 -35.02 -11.53
CA ASN A 160 -19.60 -36.14 -10.88
C ASN A 160 -19.12 -37.53 -11.36
N THR A 161 -18.63 -37.69 -12.59
CA THR A 161 -18.09 -38.98 -13.09
C THR A 161 -16.69 -39.28 -12.59
N GLN A 162 -15.91 -38.29 -12.17
CA GLN A 162 -14.60 -38.53 -11.56
C GLN A 162 -14.67 -39.17 -10.17
N LYS A 163 -15.86 -39.29 -9.57
CA LYS A 163 -16.07 -40.06 -8.34
C LYS A 163 -16.58 -41.48 -8.57
N THR A 164 -17.01 -41.87 -9.77
CA THR A 164 -17.68 -43.16 -9.96
C THR A 164 -16.99 -44.18 -10.86
N ASP A 165 -15.90 -43.88 -11.56
CA ASP A 165 -15.20 -44.91 -12.34
C ASP A 165 -13.67 -44.77 -12.32
N SER A 166 -13.06 -45.03 -11.16
CA SER A 166 -11.60 -45.22 -11.06
C SER A 166 -11.13 -46.60 -11.57
N ASN A 167 -12.01 -47.41 -12.19
CA ASN A 167 -11.72 -48.82 -12.44
C ASN A 167 -11.71 -49.30 -13.90
N ASN A 168 -11.77 -48.43 -14.92
CA ASN A 168 -11.52 -48.87 -16.30
C ASN A 168 -11.00 -47.76 -17.22
N ILE A 169 -9.70 -47.48 -17.14
CA ILE A 169 -8.96 -46.88 -18.26
C ILE A 169 -8.44 -48.06 -19.09
N THR A 170 -9.23 -48.51 -20.07
CA THR A 170 -8.93 -49.72 -20.87
C THR A 170 -8.39 -49.42 -22.27
N SER A 171 -8.14 -48.16 -22.65
CA SER A 171 -7.54 -47.83 -23.94
C SER A 171 -6.20 -47.09 -23.78
N LYS A 172 -5.14 -47.66 -24.36
CA LYS A 172 -3.79 -47.06 -24.38
C LYS A 172 -3.76 -45.66 -25.04
N ASN A 173 -4.75 -45.36 -25.88
CA ASN A 173 -4.82 -44.11 -26.63
C ASN A 173 -5.25 -42.93 -25.75
N GLU A 174 -6.15 -43.14 -24.78
CA GLU A 174 -6.59 -42.07 -23.87
C GLU A 174 -5.49 -41.63 -22.91
N VAL A 175 -4.65 -42.57 -22.46
CA VAL A 175 -3.48 -42.26 -21.62
C VAL A 175 -2.47 -41.40 -22.38
N ALA A 176 -2.26 -41.69 -23.67
CA ALA A 176 -1.34 -40.92 -24.50
C ALA A 176 -1.80 -39.47 -24.69
N ASP A 177 -3.11 -39.23 -24.84
CA ASP A 177 -3.65 -37.88 -25.02
C ASP A 177 -3.63 -37.08 -23.71
N VAL A 178 -3.90 -37.72 -22.57
CA VAL A 178 -3.72 -37.08 -21.25
C VAL A 178 -2.26 -36.70 -21.03
N LEU A 179 -1.30 -37.57 -21.36
CA LEU A 179 0.13 -37.28 -21.22
C LEU A 179 0.57 -36.10 -22.12
N LYS A 180 0.04 -36.00 -23.35
CA LYS A 180 0.31 -34.84 -24.22
C LYS A 180 -0.19 -33.54 -23.61
N GLU A 181 -1.38 -33.54 -23.03
CA GLU A 181 -1.97 -32.34 -22.42
C GLU A 181 -1.21 -31.94 -21.13
N ILE A 182 -0.78 -32.91 -20.32
CA ILE A 182 0.09 -32.66 -19.16
C ILE A 182 1.41 -32.01 -19.61
N ASN A 183 2.06 -32.55 -20.64
CA ASN A 183 3.31 -32.00 -21.16
C ASN A 183 3.15 -30.57 -21.68
N LYS A 184 2.09 -30.30 -22.44
CA LYS A 184 1.76 -28.96 -22.92
C LYS A 184 1.53 -27.96 -21.77
N ASN A 185 0.85 -28.39 -20.70
CA ASN A 185 0.63 -27.57 -19.52
C ASN A 185 1.93 -27.32 -18.75
N LEU A 186 2.82 -28.31 -18.64
CA LEU A 186 4.15 -28.16 -18.05
C LEU A 186 4.99 -27.14 -18.85
N GLU A 187 5.00 -27.21 -20.17
CA GLU A 187 5.69 -26.24 -21.03
C GLU A 187 5.15 -24.82 -20.83
N MET A 188 3.83 -24.66 -20.75
CA MET A 188 3.20 -23.36 -20.51
C MET A 188 3.56 -22.80 -19.12
N MET A 189 3.61 -23.64 -18.09
CA MET A 189 4.01 -23.23 -16.75
C MET A 189 5.48 -22.79 -16.70
N ASN A 190 6.38 -23.55 -17.34
CA ASN A 190 7.80 -23.18 -17.42
C ASN A 190 7.99 -21.84 -18.13
N LYS A 191 7.28 -21.60 -19.23
CA LYS A 191 7.31 -20.30 -19.94
C LYS A 191 6.84 -19.14 -19.05
N LYS A 192 5.80 -19.34 -18.24
CA LYS A 192 5.32 -18.31 -17.28
C LYS A 192 6.37 -18.04 -16.20
N LEU A 193 7.00 -19.08 -15.69
CA LEU A 193 8.04 -19.00 -14.66
C LEU A 193 9.26 -18.22 -15.18
N ASP A 194 9.66 -18.41 -16.44
CA ASP A 194 10.75 -17.64 -17.07
C ASP A 194 10.42 -16.16 -17.27
N ILE A 195 9.15 -15.84 -17.55
CA ILE A 195 8.68 -14.44 -17.63
C ILE A 195 8.75 -13.79 -16.24
N GLN A 196 8.33 -14.51 -15.20
CA GLN A 196 8.41 -14.01 -13.82
C GLN A 196 9.85 -13.78 -13.38
N LYS A 197 10.77 -14.73 -13.62
CA LYS A 197 12.20 -14.56 -13.32
C LYS A 197 12.80 -13.33 -14.00
N ARG A 198 12.51 -13.11 -15.28
CA ARG A 198 12.96 -11.90 -16.00
C ARG A 198 12.39 -10.61 -15.42
N THR A 199 11.14 -10.64 -14.95
CA THR A 199 10.50 -9.47 -14.33
C THR A 199 11.10 -9.16 -12.97
N ILE A 200 11.39 -10.18 -12.16
CA ILE A 200 12.09 -10.06 -10.89
C ILE A 200 13.47 -9.43 -11.11
N GLY A 201 14.26 -9.94 -12.07
CA GLY A 201 15.58 -9.38 -12.38
C GLY A 201 15.53 -7.90 -12.83
N ARG A 202 14.53 -7.51 -13.63
CA ARG A 202 14.33 -6.09 -13.99
C ARG A 202 14.00 -5.23 -12.77
N ASN A 203 13.13 -5.72 -11.88
CA ASN A 203 12.77 -4.99 -10.67
C ASN A 203 13.96 -4.85 -9.71
N GLU A 204 14.80 -5.88 -9.58
CA GLU A 204 16.05 -5.82 -8.82
C GLU A 204 17.00 -4.76 -9.38
N GLY A 205 17.15 -4.69 -10.71
CA GLY A 205 17.92 -3.63 -11.38
C GLY A 205 17.38 -2.23 -11.08
N ASN A 206 16.07 -2.04 -11.15
CA ASN A 206 15.42 -0.76 -10.83
C ASN A 206 15.60 -0.37 -9.35
N ILE A 207 15.51 -1.34 -8.44
CA ILE A 207 15.74 -1.12 -7.01
C ILE A 207 17.19 -0.68 -6.77
N ARG A 208 18.16 -1.31 -7.45
CA ARG A 208 19.59 -0.91 -7.38
C ARG A 208 19.80 0.52 -7.90
N LEU A 209 19.21 0.87 -9.04
CA LEU A 209 19.30 2.22 -9.59
C LEU A 209 18.71 3.26 -8.64
N ASN A 210 17.53 2.99 -8.07
CA ASN A 210 16.89 3.88 -7.11
C ASN A 210 17.73 4.03 -5.82
N LYS A 211 18.34 2.95 -5.32
CA LYS A 211 19.29 3.02 -4.19
C LYS A 211 20.48 3.94 -4.52
N LEU A 212 21.04 3.86 -5.73
CA LEU A 212 22.15 4.72 -6.16
C LEU A 212 21.74 6.19 -6.20
N VAL A 213 20.63 6.51 -6.89
CA VAL A 213 20.13 7.89 -7.02
C VAL A 213 19.80 8.50 -5.65
N THR A 214 19.17 7.72 -4.76
CA THR A 214 18.87 8.20 -3.40
C THR A 214 20.13 8.42 -2.57
N SER A 215 21.17 7.60 -2.72
CA SER A 215 22.45 7.80 -2.03
C SER A 215 23.18 9.07 -2.51
N GLU A 216 23.15 9.35 -3.82
CA GLU A 216 23.75 10.54 -4.40
C GLU A 216 23.02 11.80 -3.91
N LEU A 217 21.69 11.79 -3.95
CA LEU A 217 20.86 12.90 -3.45
C LEU A 217 21.12 13.17 -1.96
N LEU A 218 21.20 12.13 -1.13
CA LEU A 218 21.52 12.28 0.29
C LEU A 218 22.88 12.91 0.52
N THR A 219 23.88 12.51 -0.26
CA THR A 219 25.23 13.09 -0.20
C THR A 219 25.20 14.58 -0.57
N THR A 220 24.50 14.95 -1.65
CA THR A 220 24.35 16.35 -2.06
C THR A 220 23.65 17.19 -0.99
N MET A 221 22.60 16.66 -0.36
CA MET A 221 21.90 17.33 0.72
C MET A 221 22.78 17.48 1.97
N ALA A 222 23.58 16.46 2.30
CA ALA A 222 24.49 16.51 3.45
C ALA A 222 25.57 17.60 3.25
N ASN A 223 26.14 17.68 2.05
CA ASN A 223 27.08 18.73 1.69
C ASN A 223 26.43 20.12 1.74
N LEU A 224 25.20 20.28 1.20
CA LEU A 224 24.48 21.56 1.28
C LEU A 224 24.25 22.00 2.75
N VAL A 225 23.84 21.08 3.61
CA VAL A 225 23.64 21.36 5.04
C VAL A 225 24.98 21.70 5.72
N GLY A 226 26.04 20.95 5.42
CA GLY A 226 27.36 21.15 6.00
C GLY A 226 28.03 22.45 5.57
N ASP A 227 28.00 22.75 4.27
CA ASP A 227 28.78 23.81 3.65
C ASP A 227 28.03 25.15 3.59
N VAL A 228 26.69 25.13 3.57
CA VAL A 228 25.88 26.36 3.44
C VAL A 228 25.12 26.64 4.72
N VAL A 229 24.32 25.68 5.20
CA VAL A 229 23.41 25.93 6.33
C VAL A 229 24.16 26.15 7.63
N LEU A 230 25.16 25.32 7.94
CA LEU A 230 25.93 25.47 9.19
C LEU A 230 26.74 26.78 9.26
N PRO A 231 27.43 27.25 8.18
CA PRO A 231 28.07 28.55 8.21
C PRO A 231 27.10 29.73 8.35
N LEU A 232 25.95 29.69 7.67
CA LEU A 232 24.94 30.75 7.79
C LEU A 232 24.38 30.84 9.22
N LEU A 233 24.18 29.70 9.90
CA LEU A 233 23.73 29.69 11.29
C LEU A 233 24.71 30.39 12.24
N LYS A 234 26.01 30.41 11.94
CA LYS A 234 27.02 31.12 12.75
C LYS A 234 26.92 32.64 12.63
N LEU A 235 26.25 33.15 11.59
CA LEU A 235 26.07 34.59 11.34
C LEU A 235 24.80 35.15 12.00
N VAL A 236 23.90 34.30 12.49
CA VAL A 236 22.66 34.72 13.14
C VAL A 236 22.95 35.30 14.53
N THR A 237 22.24 36.36 14.91
CA THR A 237 22.41 37.07 16.18
C THR A 237 22.03 36.19 17.38
N LYS A 238 22.63 36.46 18.55
CA LYS A 238 22.46 35.65 19.78
C LYS A 238 21.03 35.64 20.34
N ASP A 239 20.18 36.57 19.91
CA ASP A 239 18.80 36.67 20.38
C ASP A 239 17.93 35.47 19.94
N GLU A 240 18.40 34.70 18.94
CA GLU A 240 17.74 33.48 18.45
C GLU A 240 18.46 32.17 18.85
N ALA A 241 19.25 32.18 19.93
CA ALA A 241 20.07 31.03 20.34
C ALA A 241 19.32 29.69 20.46
N VAL A 242 18.04 29.72 20.83
CA VAL A 242 17.19 28.51 20.93
C VAL A 242 16.91 27.91 19.56
N MET A 243 16.59 28.73 18.55
CA MET A 243 16.37 28.28 17.18
C MET A 243 17.66 27.76 16.56
N ILE A 244 18.78 28.47 16.73
CA ILE A 244 20.09 28.06 16.22
C ILE A 244 20.46 26.67 16.75
N LYS A 245 20.36 26.45 18.07
CA LYS A 245 20.69 25.15 18.70
C LYS A 245 19.79 24.02 18.20
N LYS A 246 18.51 24.30 17.93
CA LYS A 246 17.56 23.32 17.39
C LYS A 246 17.92 22.96 15.94
N THR A 247 18.23 23.94 15.10
CA THR A 247 18.60 23.76 13.70
C THR A 247 19.95 23.04 13.56
N GLU A 248 20.95 23.38 14.38
CA GLU A 248 22.21 22.62 14.46
C GLU A 248 21.99 21.16 14.86
N GLY A 249 21.06 20.92 15.80
CA GLY A 249 20.67 19.58 16.20
C GLY A 249 20.07 18.77 15.05
N TYR A 250 19.23 19.38 14.21
CA TYR A 250 18.69 18.72 13.01
C TYR A 250 19.77 18.47 11.96
N ALA A 251 20.63 19.45 11.68
CA ALA A 251 21.73 19.31 10.74
C ALA A 251 22.67 18.15 11.11
N LYS A 252 23.07 18.06 12.39
CA LYS A 252 23.93 16.96 12.88
C LYS A 252 23.25 15.60 12.77
N ARG A 253 21.95 15.51 13.07
CA ARG A 253 21.20 14.25 12.90
C ARG A 253 21.10 13.85 11.44
N PHE A 254 20.90 14.81 10.54
CA PHE A 254 20.83 14.55 9.11
C PHE A 254 22.16 14.00 8.57
N ILE A 255 23.28 14.62 8.92
CA ILE A 255 24.62 14.15 8.51
C ILE A 255 24.89 12.74 9.08
N SER A 256 24.60 12.50 10.36
CA SER A 256 24.77 11.17 10.97
C SER A 256 23.85 10.11 10.33
N MET A 257 22.65 10.49 9.88
CA MET A 257 21.76 9.59 9.16
C MET A 257 22.35 9.19 7.80
N GLU A 258 22.95 10.14 7.06
CA GLU A 258 23.64 9.86 5.79
C GLU A 258 24.80 8.89 6.00
N GLU A 259 25.66 9.11 6.99
CA GLU A 259 26.79 8.22 7.29
C GLU A 259 26.34 6.78 7.61
N ASN A 260 25.28 6.64 8.42
CA ASN A 260 24.70 5.34 8.75
C ASN A 260 24.11 4.64 7.52
N LEU A 261 23.42 5.38 6.65
CA LEU A 261 22.91 4.84 5.39
C LEU A 261 24.06 4.41 4.48
N ARG A 262 25.12 5.20 4.38
CA ARG A 262 26.30 4.88 3.59
C ARG A 262 26.99 3.60 4.06
N LEU A 263 27.13 3.40 5.37
CA LEU A 263 27.68 2.16 5.95
C LEU A 263 26.80 0.95 5.63
N ASN A 264 25.49 1.08 5.76
CA ASN A 264 24.56 -0.01 5.48
C ASN A 264 24.51 -0.37 3.98
N TYR A 265 24.58 0.62 3.09
CA TYR A 265 24.57 0.38 1.65
C TYR A 265 25.91 -0.08 1.09
N LYS A 266 27.04 0.30 1.71
CA LYS A 266 28.36 -0.19 1.29
C LYS A 266 28.51 -1.71 1.51
N LEU A 267 27.95 -2.23 2.60
CA LEU A 267 27.91 -3.67 2.86
C LEU A 267 27.15 -4.46 1.78
N ASP A 268 26.06 -3.91 1.24
CA ASP A 268 25.28 -4.54 0.16
C ASP A 268 26.02 -4.55 -1.19
N ILE A 269 26.87 -3.55 -1.47
CA ILE A 269 27.57 -3.41 -2.76
C ILE A 269 28.80 -4.33 -2.82
N ASP A 270 29.58 -4.38 -1.74
CA ASP A 270 30.83 -5.17 -1.69
C ASP A 270 30.55 -6.69 -1.66
N THR A 271 29.39 -7.14 -1.16
CA THR A 271 29.01 -8.56 -1.17
C THR A 271 28.55 -9.08 -2.53
N VAL A 272 28.28 -8.21 -3.50
CA VAL A 272 27.66 -8.59 -4.79
C VAL A 272 28.68 -8.60 -5.93
N THR A 273 29.82 -7.93 -5.78
CA THR A 273 30.89 -7.93 -6.81
C THR A 273 31.55 -9.29 -7.03
N ASP A 274 31.39 -10.24 -6.10
CA ASP A 274 31.93 -11.60 -6.24
C ASP A 274 31.00 -12.58 -7.00
N GLU A 275 29.71 -12.28 -7.16
CA GLU A 275 28.75 -13.19 -7.80
C GLU A 275 28.39 -12.84 -9.26
N THR A 276 28.85 -11.70 -9.80
CA THR A 276 28.50 -11.27 -11.17
C THR A 276 29.29 -11.92 -12.30
N ASN A 277 30.11 -12.94 -12.04
CA ASN A 277 30.86 -13.66 -13.09
C ASN A 277 30.04 -14.72 -13.86
N TYR A 278 28.71 -14.76 -13.70
CA TYR A 278 27.86 -15.83 -14.29
C TYR A 278 26.64 -15.33 -15.06
N ILE A 279 26.74 -14.26 -15.87
CA ILE A 279 25.76 -14.01 -16.93
C ILE A 279 26.46 -13.54 -18.21
N ASN A 280 26.98 -14.50 -18.98
CA ASN A 280 27.20 -14.31 -20.41
C ASN A 280 25.83 -14.11 -21.08
N SER A 281 25.54 -12.89 -21.50
CA SER A 281 24.37 -12.57 -22.33
C SER A 281 24.74 -12.74 -23.81
N PRO A 282 23.92 -13.39 -24.66
CA PRO A 282 24.18 -13.45 -26.09
C PRO A 282 23.90 -12.09 -26.74
N SER A 283 24.88 -11.64 -27.53
CA SER A 283 24.80 -10.44 -28.37
C SER A 283 23.67 -10.57 -29.39
N LEU A 284 22.69 -9.67 -29.33
CA LEU A 284 21.74 -9.42 -30.41
C LEU A 284 21.96 -8.00 -30.91
N SER A 285 22.69 -7.93 -32.02
CA SER A 285 22.72 -6.79 -32.92
C SER A 285 21.36 -6.68 -33.62
N GLU A 286 20.54 -5.73 -33.22
CA GLU A 286 19.44 -5.25 -34.07
C GLU A 286 19.36 -3.72 -33.97
N THR A 287 19.58 -3.10 -35.11
CA THR A 287 19.62 -1.67 -35.36
C THR A 287 18.23 -1.08 -35.27
N VAL A 288 17.89 -0.48 -34.13
CA VAL A 288 16.73 0.40 -34.01
C VAL A 288 17.12 1.77 -34.58
N LYS A 289 16.59 2.09 -35.76
CA LYS A 289 16.66 3.44 -36.33
C LYS A 289 15.88 4.40 -35.43
N VAL A 290 16.61 5.31 -34.77
CA VAL A 290 16.05 6.44 -34.04
C VAL A 290 15.57 7.48 -35.05
N ASN A 291 14.30 7.83 -34.96
CA ASN A 291 13.66 8.89 -35.73
C ASN A 291 13.77 10.20 -34.92
N PRO A 292 14.47 11.25 -35.38
CA PRO A 292 14.55 12.50 -34.64
C PRO A 292 13.37 13.41 -35.01
N ASN A 293 12.44 13.62 -34.07
CA ASN A 293 11.52 14.75 -34.16
C ASN A 293 12.17 16.00 -33.54
N PRO A 294 11.96 17.18 -34.15
CA PRO A 294 12.65 18.41 -33.76
C PRO A 294 12.04 19.03 -32.50
N VAL A 295 12.93 19.44 -31.61
CA VAL A 295 12.64 20.29 -30.44
C VAL A 295 12.39 21.71 -30.97
N THR A 296 11.18 22.22 -30.78
CA THR A 296 10.85 23.64 -30.90
C THR A 296 11.18 24.34 -29.59
N THR A 297 12.35 24.98 -29.52
CA THR A 297 12.68 25.93 -28.44
C THR A 297 12.03 27.28 -28.74
N SER A 298 11.06 27.66 -27.91
CA SER A 298 10.46 29.00 -27.89
C SER A 298 11.46 30.07 -27.44
N SER A 299 11.29 31.24 -28.05
CA SER A 299 12.12 32.42 -27.96
C SER A 299 12.34 32.96 -26.55
N VAL A 300 13.58 33.33 -26.30
CA VAL A 300 14.05 34.21 -25.24
C VAL A 300 13.50 35.62 -25.51
N MET A 301 12.65 36.14 -24.62
CA MET A 301 12.36 37.56 -24.54
C MET A 301 13.39 38.21 -23.62
N VAL A 302 14.20 39.07 -24.23
CA VAL A 302 15.07 40.06 -23.57
C VAL A 302 14.14 41.07 -22.88
N VAL A 303 14.32 41.26 -21.58
CA VAL A 303 13.77 42.40 -20.85
C VAL A 303 14.95 43.32 -20.60
N ASP A 304 14.91 44.48 -21.25
CA ASP A 304 15.86 45.56 -21.04
C ASP A 304 15.62 46.21 -19.67
N ASP A 305 16.68 46.28 -18.87
CA ASP A 305 16.74 47.07 -17.63
C ASP A 305 16.97 48.56 -17.99
N GLU A 306 15.94 49.39 -17.86
CA GLU A 306 16.10 50.83 -17.73
C GLU A 306 16.17 51.21 -16.24
N ILE A 307 17.38 51.59 -15.82
CA ILE A 307 17.67 52.22 -14.53
C ILE A 307 17.28 53.70 -14.66
N GLU A 308 16.19 54.12 -14.02
CA GLU A 308 15.87 55.53 -13.81
C GLU A 308 16.09 55.91 -12.34
N THR A 309 17.17 56.65 -12.11
CA THR A 309 17.49 57.34 -10.86
C THR A 309 16.52 58.49 -10.63
N ALA A 310 15.86 58.51 -9.47
CA ALA A 310 15.18 59.70 -8.96
C ALA A 310 15.63 59.98 -7.52
N GLU A 311 16.55 60.93 -7.39
CA GLU A 311 16.70 61.77 -6.21
C GLU A 311 15.40 62.55 -5.99
N LYS A 312 14.92 62.58 -4.73
CA LYS A 312 14.24 63.76 -4.17
C LYS A 312 14.23 63.70 -2.65
N THR A 313 15.01 64.64 -2.12
CA THR A 313 14.86 65.34 -0.85
C THR A 313 13.41 65.51 -0.39
N ASN A 314 13.14 65.27 0.90
CA ASN A 314 12.38 66.19 1.75
C ASN A 314 12.46 65.78 3.23
N THR A 315 12.85 66.78 4.03
CA THR A 315 12.70 66.98 5.49
C THR A 315 13.35 66.00 6.45
#